data_AF-A0AAN6D6E4-F1
#
_entry.id   AF-A0AAN6D6E4-F1
#
_cell.length_a   1.000
_cell.length_b   1.000
_cell.length_c   1.000
_cell.angle_alpha   90.00
_cell.angle_beta   90.00
_cell.angle_gamma   90.00
#
_symmetry.space_group_name_H-M   'P 1'
#
loop_
_entity.id
_entity.type
_entity.pdbx_description
1 polymer ?
#
loop_
_entity_poly.entity_id
_entity_poly.type
_entity_poly.pdbx_seq_one_letter_code
_entity_poly.pdbx_strand_id
1 'polypeptide(L)'
;MLMTSKIEKTLSQIQGDSESAVRPGQLASEYECLLFESRKHNLDNYKERFRKDLIALKNQSTEFAQDLLGGNLSMKEFCSLKDSELLSKRQKSEDKQLLEKELKSKITTNLPDTINQIKSQANTVSEKWGISESAAKIDPEFEN
;
A
#
# COMPACT_ATOMS: atom_id res chain seq x y z
N MET A 1 20.02 1.81 22.37
CA MET A 1 19.98 3.05 23.19
C MET A 1 19.89 4.36 22.41
N LEU A 2 20.48 4.51 21.21
CA LEU A 2 20.31 5.75 20.43
C LEU A 2 18.89 5.94 19.86
N MET A 3 18.13 4.85 19.65
CA MET A 3 16.80 4.88 19.05
C MET A 3 15.69 5.19 20.06
N THR A 4 15.74 4.57 21.25
CA THR A 4 14.89 4.89 22.41
C THR A 4 14.93 6.38 22.75
N SER A 5 16.14 6.95 22.85
CA SER A 5 16.33 8.38 23.16
C SER A 5 15.71 9.31 22.12
N LYS A 6 15.68 8.91 20.83
CA LYS A 6 15.03 9.71 19.78
C LYS A 6 13.52 9.69 19.90
N ILE A 7 12.91 8.54 20.17
CA ILE A 7 11.46 8.43 20.36
C ILE A 7 11.03 9.19 21.61
N GLU A 8 11.72 8.96 22.73
CA GLU A 8 11.47 9.67 23.98
C GLU A 8 11.54 11.18 23.77
N LYS A 9 12.60 11.70 23.14
CA LYS A 9 12.73 13.13 22.86
C LYS A 9 11.59 13.65 21.98
N THR A 10 11.14 12.87 21.01
CA THR A 10 10.05 13.25 20.10
C THR A 10 8.73 13.33 20.85
N LEU A 11 8.43 12.32 21.69
CA LEU A 11 7.22 12.28 22.52
C LEU A 11 7.24 13.39 23.58
N SER A 12 8.37 13.62 24.24
CA SER A 12 8.51 14.71 25.23
C SER A 12 8.37 16.10 24.60
N GLN A 13 8.83 16.28 23.36
CA GLN A 13 8.67 17.55 22.65
C GLN A 13 7.20 17.81 22.26
N ILE A 14 6.42 16.75 22.03
CA ILE A 14 4.99 16.84 21.70
C ILE A 14 4.14 16.98 22.97
N GLN A 15 4.58 16.37 24.09
CA GLN A 15 3.89 16.42 25.37
C GLN A 15 3.71 17.87 25.87
N GLY A 16 4.74 18.71 25.80
CA GLY A 16 4.66 20.10 26.30
C GLY A 16 4.11 20.17 27.74
N ASP A 17 3.23 21.14 28.01
CA ASP A 17 2.51 21.31 29.29
C ASP A 17 1.23 20.45 29.40
N SER A 18 1.01 19.51 28.49
CA SER A 18 -0.22 18.70 28.45
C SER A 18 -0.17 17.60 29.53
N GLU A 19 -1.26 17.44 30.29
CA GLU A 19 -1.42 16.30 31.21
C GLU A 19 -1.39 14.99 30.42
N SER A 20 -0.26 14.29 30.49
CA SER A 20 -0.09 12.97 29.87
C SER A 20 -0.40 11.89 30.89
N ALA A 21 -1.21 10.91 30.52
CA ALA A 21 -1.48 9.74 31.34
C ALA A 21 -0.24 8.83 31.46
N VAL A 22 0.65 8.86 30.45
CA VAL A 22 1.79 7.94 30.35
C VAL A 22 3.11 8.70 30.18
N ARG A 23 4.18 8.20 30.80
CA ARG A 23 5.52 8.81 30.68
C ARG A 23 6.17 8.45 29.34
N PRO A 24 6.71 9.41 28.57
CA PRO A 24 7.38 9.16 27.30
C PRO A 24 8.50 8.12 27.35
N GLY A 25 9.28 8.10 28.44
CA GLY A 25 10.37 7.13 28.62
C GLY A 25 9.88 5.68 28.74
N GLN A 26 8.70 5.46 29.34
CA GLN A 26 8.10 4.12 29.42
C GLN A 26 7.66 3.64 28.04
N LEU A 27 6.96 4.49 27.28
CA LEU A 27 6.54 4.19 25.90
C LEU A 27 7.73 3.91 24.97
N ALA A 28 8.80 4.69 25.10
CA ALA A 28 10.01 4.50 24.30
C ALA A 28 10.71 3.17 24.61
N SER A 29 10.73 2.75 25.87
CA SER A 29 11.28 1.44 26.28
C SER A 29 10.41 0.30 25.77
N GLU A 30 9.09 0.41 25.92
CA GLU A 30 8.13 -0.60 25.46
C GLU A 30 8.23 -0.79 23.94
N TYR A 31 8.32 0.30 23.19
CA TYR A 31 8.51 0.26 21.74
C TYR A 31 9.79 -0.46 21.31
N GLU A 32 10.92 -0.15 21.94
CA GLU A 32 12.19 -0.80 21.57
C GLU A 32 12.12 -2.30 21.85
N CYS A 33 11.50 -2.71 22.96
CA CYS A 33 11.27 -4.13 23.25
C CYS A 33 10.43 -4.80 22.16
N LEU A 34 9.28 -4.21 21.80
CA LEU A 34 8.37 -4.76 20.78
C LEU A 34 9.01 -4.81 19.37
N LEU A 35 9.74 -3.75 19.00
CA LEU A 35 10.43 -3.69 17.72
C LEU A 35 11.58 -4.71 17.66
N PHE A 36 12.32 -4.86 18.76
CA PHE A 36 13.41 -5.82 18.85
C PHE A 36 12.88 -7.25 18.78
N GLU A 37 11.84 -7.59 19.54
CA GLU A 37 11.23 -8.93 19.51
C GLU A 37 10.75 -9.31 18.11
N SER A 38 10.08 -8.39 17.41
CA SER A 38 9.51 -8.66 16.09
C SER A 38 10.52 -8.72 14.95
N ARG A 39 11.67 -8.03 15.06
CA ARG A 39 12.62 -7.85 13.94
C ARG A 39 14.09 -8.13 14.27
N LYS A 40 14.36 -8.81 15.39
CA LYS A 40 15.72 -9.15 15.88
C LYS A 40 16.67 -9.71 14.82
N HIS A 41 16.14 -10.48 13.88
CA HIS A 41 16.94 -11.21 12.89
C HIS A 41 17.34 -10.39 11.66
N ASN A 42 16.72 -9.22 11.43
CA ASN A 42 17.02 -8.38 10.27
C ASN A 42 17.16 -6.90 10.67
N LEU A 43 18.41 -6.44 10.73
CA LEU A 43 18.77 -5.09 11.15
C LEU A 43 18.27 -4.00 10.18
N ASP A 44 18.19 -4.30 8.88
CA ASP A 44 17.74 -3.33 7.89
C ASP A 44 16.23 -3.12 7.99
N ASN A 45 15.46 -4.21 8.12
CA ASN A 45 14.02 -4.15 8.36
C ASN A 45 13.69 -3.49 9.71
N TYR A 46 14.56 -3.64 10.71
CA TYR A 46 14.44 -2.97 12.01
C TYR A 46 14.61 -1.46 11.85
N LYS A 47 15.69 -1.01 11.20
CA LYS A 47 15.98 0.42 10.97
C LYS A 47 14.95 1.08 10.08
N GLU A 48 14.49 0.40 9.04
CA GLU A 48 13.48 0.92 8.12
C GLU A 48 12.17 1.16 8.86
N ARG A 49 11.71 0.16 9.65
CA ARG A 49 10.48 0.31 10.43
C ARG A 49 10.58 1.42 11.45
N PHE A 50 11.70 1.50 12.18
CA PHE A 50 11.98 2.61 13.10
C PHE A 50 11.84 3.98 12.44
N ARG A 51 12.40 4.14 11.23
CA ARG A 51 12.30 5.42 10.50
C ARG A 51 10.86 5.75 10.13
N LYS A 52 10.09 4.77 9.64
CA LYS A 52 8.68 4.96 9.27
C LYS A 52 7.85 5.37 10.49
N ASP A 53 7.99 4.64 11.58
CA ASP A 53 7.28 4.91 12.83
C ASP A 53 7.64 6.29 13.40
N LEU A 54 8.93 6.66 13.36
CA LEU A 54 9.39 7.98 13.82
C LEU A 54 8.85 9.12 12.95
N ILE A 55 8.73 8.92 11.63
CA ILE A 55 8.11 9.91 10.73
C ILE A 55 6.62 10.05 11.07
N ALA A 56 5.91 8.93 11.29
CA ALA A 56 4.51 8.92 11.64
C ALA A 56 4.25 9.65 12.98
N LEU A 57 5.11 9.44 13.98
CA LEU A 57 5.04 10.11 15.29
C LEU A 57 5.35 11.61 15.23
N LYS A 58 6.27 12.03 14.34
CA LYS A 58 6.60 13.45 14.15
C LYS A 58 5.52 14.21 13.41
N ASN A 59 4.72 13.52 12.60
CA ASN A 59 3.69 14.16 11.81
C ASN A 59 2.51 14.53 12.71
N GLN A 60 2.32 15.83 12.98
CA GLN A 60 1.21 16.30 13.82
C GLN A 60 -0.17 15.98 13.24
N SER A 61 -0.28 15.82 11.91
CA SER A 61 -1.55 15.52 11.24
C SER A 61 -2.04 14.08 11.42
N THR A 62 -1.24 13.20 12.02
CA THR A 62 -1.62 11.80 12.28
C THR A 62 -2.19 11.59 13.68
N GLU A 63 -1.99 12.54 14.61
CA GLU A 63 -2.45 12.51 16.01
C GLU A 63 -1.91 11.33 16.85
N PHE A 64 -1.13 10.39 16.27
CA PHE A 64 -0.64 9.20 16.95
C PHE A 64 0.14 9.48 18.23
N ALA A 65 0.98 10.52 18.24
CA ALA A 65 1.76 10.87 19.44
C ALA A 65 0.87 11.33 20.59
N GLN A 66 -0.23 12.05 20.29
CA GLN A 66 -1.19 12.49 21.30
C GLN A 66 -2.03 11.31 21.79
N ASP A 67 -2.45 10.42 20.89
CA ASP A 67 -3.21 9.22 21.26
C ASP A 67 -2.40 8.26 22.14
N LEU A 68 -1.09 8.11 21.88
CA LEU A 68 -0.19 7.31 22.71
C LEU A 68 0.04 7.93 24.10
N LEU A 69 0.21 9.26 24.17
CA LEU A 69 0.42 9.97 25.44
C LEU A 69 -0.88 10.03 26.28
N GLY A 70 -2.03 10.15 25.61
CA GLY A 70 -3.36 10.12 26.22
C GLY A 70 -3.84 8.72 26.61
N GLY A 71 -3.15 7.65 26.17
CA GLY A 71 -3.55 6.26 26.44
C GLY A 71 -4.73 5.76 25.60
N ASN A 72 -5.14 6.50 24.57
CA ASN A 72 -6.18 6.08 23.62
C ASN A 72 -5.68 4.96 22.68
N LEU A 73 -4.36 4.89 22.49
CA LEU A 73 -3.70 3.88 21.68
C LEU A 73 -2.58 3.24 22.51
N SER A 74 -2.48 1.91 22.47
CA SER A 74 -1.35 1.21 23.10
C SER A 74 -0.14 1.16 22.17
N MET A 75 1.07 1.06 22.72
CA MET A 75 2.29 0.97 21.91
C MET A 75 2.32 -0.32 21.07
N LYS A 76 1.72 -1.39 21.59
CA LYS A 76 1.55 -2.66 20.89
C LYS A 76 0.67 -2.52 19.64
N GLU A 77 -0.46 -1.81 19.76
CA GLU A 77 -1.33 -1.53 18.61
C GLU A 77 -0.60 -0.68 17.58
N PHE A 78 0.10 0.38 18.01
CA PHE A 78 0.89 1.22 17.12
C PHE A 78 1.97 0.42 16.35
N CYS A 79 2.72 -0.44 17.04
CA CYS A 79 3.71 -1.32 16.40
C CYS A 79 3.09 -2.32 15.40
N SER A 80 1.82 -2.69 15.58
CA SER A 80 1.11 -3.63 14.71
C SER A 80 0.53 -2.99 13.44
N LEU A 81 0.43 -1.66 13.39
CA LEU A 81 -0.13 -0.94 12.24
C LEU A 81 0.64 -1.23 10.96
N LYS A 82 -0.08 -1.36 9.85
CA LYS A 82 0.54 -1.47 8.52
C LYS A 82 1.05 -0.11 8.05
N ASP A 83 2.01 -0.13 7.14
CA ASP A 83 2.59 1.11 6.58
C ASP A 83 1.51 2.02 5.95
N SER A 84 0.47 1.43 5.34
CA SER A 84 -0.71 2.15 4.80
C SER A 84 -1.58 2.81 5.87
N GLU A 85 -1.50 2.33 7.11
CA GLU A 85 -2.32 2.81 8.22
C GLU A 85 -1.65 3.95 8.99
N LEU A 86 -0.32 4.07 8.90
CA LEU A 86 0.50 5.14 9.47
C LEU A 86 0.36 6.50 8.75
N LEU A 87 -0.52 6.56 7.75
CA LEU A 87 -0.81 7.78 6.99
C LEU A 87 -1.89 8.63 7.69
N SER A 88 -1.78 9.95 7.57
CA SER A 88 -2.80 10.88 8.08
C SER A 88 -4.16 10.59 7.41
N LYS A 89 -5.26 10.85 8.14
CA LYS A 89 -6.63 10.75 7.60
C LYS A 89 -6.79 11.51 6.28
N ARG A 90 -6.13 12.68 6.16
CA ARG A 90 -6.11 13.47 4.93
C ARG A 90 -5.41 12.73 3.79
N GLN A 91 -4.23 12.20 4.04
CA GLN A 91 -3.44 11.50 3.03
C GLN A 91 -4.13 10.21 2.56
N LYS A 92 -4.77 9.46 3.47
CA LYS A 92 -5.63 8.31 3.11
C LYS A 92 -6.76 8.71 2.15
N SER A 93 -7.34 9.89 2.33
CA SER A 93 -8.41 10.38 1.46
C SER A 93 -7.90 10.78 0.07
N GLU A 94 -6.72 11.41 0.01
CA GLU A 94 -6.08 11.81 -1.24
C GLU A 94 -5.64 10.59 -2.06
N ASP A 95 -5.07 9.57 -1.40
CA ASP A 95 -4.69 8.30 -2.04
C ASP A 95 -5.91 7.55 -2.59
N LYS A 96 -7.03 7.55 -1.85
CA LYS A 96 -8.28 6.94 -2.35
C LYS A 96 -8.81 7.67 -3.58
N GLN A 97 -8.77 9.01 -3.59
CA GLN A 97 -9.18 9.79 -4.74
C GLN A 97 -8.28 9.57 -5.96
N LEU A 98 -6.97 9.45 -5.76
CA LEU A 98 -6.02 9.12 -6.83
C LEU A 98 -6.32 7.73 -7.39
N LEU A 99 -6.53 6.73 -6.53
CA LEU A 99 -6.89 5.39 -6.96
C LEU A 99 -8.19 5.38 -7.78
N GLU A 100 -9.23 6.09 -7.32
CA GLU A 100 -10.49 6.21 -8.06
C GLU A 100 -10.31 6.88 -9.43
N LYS A 101 -9.44 7.91 -9.52
CA LYS A 101 -9.10 8.55 -10.80
C LYS A 101 -8.36 7.61 -11.74
N GLU A 102 -7.39 6.86 -11.24
CA GLU A 102 -6.66 5.87 -12.03
C GLU A 102 -7.56 4.73 -12.52
N LEU A 103 -8.43 4.21 -11.66
CA LEU A 103 -9.42 3.20 -12.03
C LEU A 103 -10.36 3.73 -13.13
N LYS A 104 -10.89 4.94 -12.94
CA LYS A 104 -11.73 5.59 -13.96
C LYS A 104 -10.97 5.73 -15.28
N SER A 105 -9.74 6.24 -15.25
CA SER A 105 -8.91 6.40 -16.44
C SER A 105 -8.64 5.07 -17.14
N LYS A 106 -8.32 4.00 -16.42
CA LYS A 106 -8.06 2.67 -17.01
C LYS A 106 -9.32 2.05 -17.62
N ILE A 107 -10.50 2.34 -17.07
CA ILE A 107 -11.77 1.89 -17.62
C ILE A 107 -12.10 2.65 -18.91
N THR A 108 -11.92 3.97 -18.94
CA THR A 108 -12.26 4.78 -20.12
C THR A 108 -11.24 4.68 -21.27
N THR A 109 -9.95 4.44 -21.01
CA THR A 109 -8.94 4.38 -22.08
C THR A 109 -8.99 3.11 -22.94
N ASN A 110 -9.81 2.13 -22.59
CA ASN A 110 -9.89 0.83 -23.29
C ASN A 110 -11.20 0.62 -24.05
N LEU A 111 -12.07 1.64 -24.18
CA LEU A 111 -13.23 1.55 -25.06
C LEU A 111 -12.92 2.20 -26.40
N PRO A 112 -12.90 1.44 -27.51
CA PRO A 112 -12.74 2.02 -28.84
C PRO A 112 -13.97 2.87 -29.18
N ASP A 113 -13.74 4.12 -29.61
CA ASP A 113 -14.80 5.07 -29.98
C ASP A 113 -15.61 4.60 -31.21
N THR A 114 -15.11 3.61 -31.96
CA THR A 114 -15.78 3.10 -33.15
C THR A 114 -15.41 1.64 -33.42
N ILE A 115 -16.39 0.81 -33.81
CA ILE A 115 -16.24 -0.62 -34.14
C ILE A 115 -15.10 -0.89 -35.15
N ASN A 116 -14.77 0.08 -35.99
CA ASN A 116 -13.71 -0.04 -37.00
C ASN A 116 -12.29 -0.08 -36.42
N GLN A 117 -12.06 0.38 -35.19
CA GLN A 117 -10.75 0.31 -34.53
C GLN A 117 -10.45 -1.09 -33.94
N ILE A 118 -11.47 -1.95 -33.81
CA ILE A 118 -11.33 -3.32 -33.29
C ILE A 118 -10.71 -4.24 -34.36
N LYS A 119 -10.90 -3.93 -35.65
CA LYS A 119 -10.40 -4.77 -36.75
C LYS A 119 -8.87 -4.73 -36.92
N SER A 120 -8.20 -3.66 -36.47
CA SER A 120 -6.75 -3.47 -36.64
C SER A 120 -5.91 -3.98 -35.46
N GLN A 121 -6.50 -4.19 -34.28
CA GLN A 121 -5.81 -4.83 -33.15
C GLN A 121 -5.97 -6.35 -33.13
N ALA A 122 -6.89 -6.88 -33.94
CA ALA A 122 -7.09 -8.30 -34.14
C ALA A 122 -6.01 -8.88 -35.09
N ASN A 123 -4.78 -8.92 -34.60
CA ASN A 123 -3.86 -10.03 -34.90
C ASN A 123 -4.37 -11.33 -34.22
N THR A 124 -5.69 -11.53 -34.23
CA THR A 124 -6.32 -12.81 -33.91
C THR A 124 -6.01 -13.68 -35.10
N VAL A 125 -4.93 -14.45 -34.97
CA VAL A 125 -4.81 -15.73 -35.64
C VAL A 125 -6.16 -16.42 -35.44
N SER A 126 -6.94 -16.46 -36.51
CA SER A 126 -8.11 -17.32 -36.63
C SER A 126 -7.57 -18.76 -36.62
N GLU A 127 -7.18 -19.27 -35.44
CA GLU A 127 -7.07 -20.69 -35.22
C GLU A 127 -8.48 -21.25 -35.43
N LYS A 128 -8.69 -21.74 -36.66
CA LYS A 128 -9.88 -22.45 -37.10
C LYS A 128 -9.99 -23.73 -36.26
N TRP A 129 -10.59 -23.62 -35.08
CA TRP A 129 -11.09 -24.79 -34.36
C TRP A 129 -12.23 -25.38 -35.19
N GLY A 130 -11.93 -26.41 -35.98
CA GLY A 130 -12.95 -27.36 -36.46
C GLY A 130 -13.43 -27.24 -37.90
N ILE A 131 -12.53 -27.10 -38.88
CA ILE A 131 -12.83 -27.64 -40.22
C ILE A 131 -11.61 -28.37 -40.76
N SER A 132 -11.63 -29.68 -40.54
CA SER A 132 -10.70 -30.64 -41.11
C SER A 132 -10.67 -30.50 -42.63
N GLU A 133 -9.47 -30.56 -43.19
CA GLU A 133 -9.17 -30.74 -44.61
C GLU A 133 -9.68 -32.12 -45.06
N SER A 134 -10.99 -32.29 -45.20
CA SER A 134 -11.62 -33.55 -45.62
C SER A 134 -13.02 -33.29 -46.17
N ALA A 135 -13.12 -32.58 -47.30
CA ALA A 135 -14.24 -32.73 -48.23
C ALA A 135 -13.92 -32.06 -49.57
N ALA A 136 -14.02 -32.86 -50.64
CA ALA A 136 -14.19 -32.45 -52.03
C ALA A 136 -12.97 -31.83 -52.75
N LYS A 137 -11.94 -32.66 -52.96
CA LYS A 137 -11.14 -32.58 -54.20
C LYS A 137 -12.03 -33.11 -55.33
N ILE A 138 -12.74 -32.22 -56.01
CA ILE A 138 -13.53 -32.56 -57.21
C ILE A 138 -12.54 -32.71 -58.37
N ASP A 139 -12.58 -33.87 -58.99
CA ASP A 139 -11.73 -34.33 -60.08
C ASP A 139 -12.00 -33.52 -61.37
N PRO A 140 -11.00 -32.88 -62.01
CA PRO A 140 -11.21 -32.06 -63.20
C PRO A 140 -11.16 -32.86 -64.51
N GLU A 141 -11.84 -34.00 -64.58
CA GLU A 141 -12.10 -34.73 -65.84
C GLU A 141 -13.52 -35.29 -65.87
N PHE A 142 -14.54 -34.44 -65.87
CA PHE A 142 -15.90 -34.85 -66.28
C PHE A 142 -16.72 -33.64 -66.75
N GLU A 143 -16.31 -33.01 -67.86
CA GLU A 143 -17.25 -32.41 -68.81
C GLU A 143 -16.82 -32.80 -70.23
N ASN A 144 -17.66 -33.58 -70.90
CA ASN A 144 -17.64 -33.83 -72.34
C ASN A 144 -18.15 -32.61 -73.10
#